data_AF-A0A4E9F2C8-F1
#
_entry.id   AF-A0A4E9F2C8-F1
#
_cell.length_a   1.000
_cell.length_b   1.000
_cell.length_c   1.000
_cell.angle_alpha   90.00
_cell.angle_beta   90.00
_cell.angle_gamma   90.00
#
_symmetry.space_group_name_H-M   'P 1'
#
loop_
_entity.id
_entity.type
_entity.pdbx_description
1 polymer ?
#
loop_
_entity_poly.entity_id
_entity_poly.type
_entity_poly.pdbx_seq_one_letter_code
_entity_poly.pdbx_strand_id
1 'polypeptide(L)'
;MKGKYWKYYLLWLFGNDIFLNANCLPDFIKKMPTEKRMEYEALYEQKPFLTRTEFYDLCQDWAQKQGATIKKKYREYRLHEERYIKQRDQVLRDRLDQVNGSNAAKNYLYELLDLQSNMSITLKVYETREEEMRHYILDTVLQEATKIWNLLDPAHID
;
A
#
# COMPACT_ATOMS: atom_id res chain seq x y z
N MET A 1 -23.42 -15.00 -17.38
CA MET A 1 -22.12 -15.41 -16.79
C MET A 1 -21.38 -14.21 -16.17
N LYS A 2 -21.89 -13.58 -15.09
CA LYS A 2 -21.36 -12.29 -14.56
C LYS A 2 -20.85 -12.32 -13.11
N GLY A 3 -20.69 -13.49 -12.48
CA GLY A 3 -20.38 -13.57 -11.05
C GLY A 3 -18.91 -13.78 -10.66
N LYS A 4 -18.10 -14.43 -11.52
CA LYS A 4 -16.77 -14.93 -11.10
C LYS A 4 -15.60 -13.99 -11.39
N TYR A 5 -15.66 -13.23 -12.49
CA TYR A 5 -14.57 -12.34 -12.90
C TYR A 5 -14.54 -11.03 -12.13
N TRP A 6 -15.68 -10.54 -11.62
CA TRP A 6 -15.74 -9.25 -10.94
C TRP A 6 -14.96 -9.23 -9.61
N LYS A 7 -14.93 -10.35 -8.87
CA LYS A 7 -14.16 -10.47 -7.63
C LYS A 7 -12.64 -10.37 -7.83
N TYR A 8 -12.11 -10.83 -8.97
CA TYR A 8 -10.66 -10.76 -9.24
C TYR A 8 -10.19 -9.35 -9.57
N TYR A 9 -11.02 -8.54 -10.23
CA TYR A 9 -10.69 -7.16 -10.56
C TYR A 9 -10.68 -6.22 -9.34
N LEU A 10 -11.45 -6.57 -8.30
CA LEU A 10 -11.52 -5.79 -7.05
C LEU A 10 -10.29 -6.01 -6.16
N LEU A 11 -9.68 -7.20 -6.19
CA LEU A 11 -8.50 -7.55 -5.39
C LEU A 11 -7.31 -6.62 -5.66
N TRP A 12 -7.11 -6.20 -6.91
CA TRP A 12 -6.04 -5.27 -7.29
C TRP A 12 -6.37 -3.81 -7.01
N LEU A 13 -7.67 -3.45 -6.91
CA LEU A 13 -8.10 -2.09 -6.60
C LEU A 13 -7.80 -1.74 -5.14
N PHE A 14 -8.07 -2.68 -4.24
CA PHE A 14 -8.10 -2.41 -2.80
C PHE A 14 -6.77 -2.57 -2.11
N GLY A 15 -5.68 -2.66 -2.89
CA GLY A 15 -4.34 -2.29 -2.44
C GLY A 15 -3.88 -2.94 -1.15
N ASN A 16 -4.45 -4.10 -0.78
CA ASN A 16 -4.15 -4.70 0.50
C ASN A 16 -2.66 -5.03 0.52
N ASP A 17 -2.03 -5.35 -0.62
CA ASP A 17 -0.58 -5.52 -0.77
C ASP A 17 0.27 -4.28 -0.40
N ILE A 18 -0.20 -3.04 -0.64
CA ILE A 18 0.53 -1.81 -0.25
C ILE A 18 0.62 -1.71 1.28
N PHE A 19 -0.41 -2.19 1.99
CA PHE A 19 -0.41 -2.29 3.45
C PHE A 19 0.02 -3.67 3.97
N LEU A 20 0.02 -4.72 3.16
CA LEU A 20 0.33 -6.12 3.49
C LEU A 20 1.72 -6.54 2.97
N ASN A 21 2.66 -5.60 2.95
CA ASN A 21 4.11 -5.90 3.01
C ASN A 21 4.53 -6.79 4.23
N ALA A 22 3.58 -7.40 4.94
CA ALA A 22 3.79 -8.51 5.87
C ALA A 22 4.38 -9.74 5.18
N ASN A 23 4.08 -9.99 3.89
CA ASN A 23 4.56 -11.21 3.23
C ASN A 23 5.95 -11.08 2.56
N CYS A 24 6.48 -9.86 2.43
CA CYS A 24 7.81 -9.63 1.85
C CYS A 24 8.76 -9.02 2.87
N LEU A 25 9.26 -9.86 3.80
CA LEU A 25 10.35 -9.47 4.69
C LEU A 25 11.52 -8.89 3.90
N PRO A 26 12.16 -7.80 4.37
CA PRO A 26 13.36 -7.28 3.72
C PRO A 26 14.44 -8.35 3.63
N ASP A 27 15.17 -8.41 2.52
CA ASP A 27 16.14 -9.50 2.28
C ASP A 27 17.24 -9.60 3.33
N PHE A 28 17.60 -8.48 3.97
CA PHE A 28 18.56 -8.51 5.07
C PHE A 28 17.98 -9.13 6.33
N ILE A 29 16.67 -9.03 6.57
CA ILE A 29 15.96 -9.70 7.67
C ILE A 29 15.89 -11.21 7.41
N LYS A 30 15.61 -11.63 6.15
CA LYS A 30 15.58 -13.06 5.77
C LYS A 30 16.91 -13.79 6.06
N LYS A 31 18.03 -13.06 6.07
CA LYS A 31 19.38 -13.56 6.33
C LYS A 31 19.78 -13.51 7.81
N MET A 32 18.93 -12.98 8.69
CA MET A 32 19.21 -12.93 10.13
C MET A 32 18.94 -14.29 10.81
N PRO A 33 19.51 -14.55 12.00
CA PRO A 33 19.14 -15.69 12.82
C PRO A 33 17.63 -15.75 13.07
N THR A 34 17.07 -16.96 13.15
CA THR A 34 15.63 -17.19 13.30
C THR A 34 15.00 -16.38 14.42
N GLU A 35 15.65 -16.33 15.59
CA GLU A 35 15.17 -15.55 16.74
C GLU A 35 14.98 -14.06 16.39
N LYS A 36 15.96 -13.45 15.72
CA LYS A 36 15.88 -12.04 15.33
C LYS A 36 14.87 -11.79 14.22
N ARG A 37 14.69 -12.74 13.32
CA ARG A 37 13.62 -12.66 12.32
C ARG A 37 12.25 -12.71 12.99
N MET A 38 12.05 -13.58 13.98
CA MET A 38 10.80 -13.66 14.75
C MET A 38 10.53 -12.38 15.54
N GLU A 39 11.57 -11.76 16.15
CA GLU A 39 11.42 -10.46 16.80
C GLU A 39 10.90 -9.39 15.82
N TYR A 40 11.41 -9.37 14.59
CA TYR A 40 10.97 -8.43 13.55
C TYR A 40 9.53 -8.72 13.07
N GLU A 41 9.21 -9.98 12.82
CA GLU A 41 7.86 -10.43 12.44
C GLU A 41 6.82 -10.05 13.51
N ALA A 42 7.17 -10.18 14.80
CA ALA A 42 6.29 -9.80 15.90
C ALA A 42 5.93 -8.30 15.90
N LEU A 43 6.74 -7.42 15.29
CA LEU A 43 6.38 -6.00 15.17
C LEU A 43 5.12 -5.80 14.33
N TYR A 44 4.83 -6.69 13.37
CA TYR A 44 3.65 -6.59 12.51
C TYR A 44 2.34 -6.77 13.28
N GLU A 45 2.36 -7.37 14.48
CA GLU A 45 1.19 -7.44 15.36
C GLU A 45 0.69 -6.04 15.78
N GLN A 46 1.59 -5.05 15.81
CA GLN A 46 1.24 -3.66 16.13
C GLN A 46 0.74 -2.85 14.93
N LYS A 47 0.98 -3.34 13.71
CA LYS A 47 0.70 -2.62 12.46
C LYS A 47 -0.74 -2.11 12.32
N PRO A 48 -1.79 -2.86 12.72
CA PRO A 48 -3.17 -2.36 12.61
C PRO A 48 -3.45 -1.10 13.44
N PHE A 49 -2.66 -0.86 14.50
CA PHE A 49 -2.88 0.22 15.47
C PHE A 49 -1.98 1.44 15.24
N LEU A 50 -0.99 1.31 14.36
CA LEU A 50 -0.02 2.35 14.07
C LEU A 50 -0.27 2.93 12.67
N THR A 51 0.08 4.21 12.50
CA THR A 51 0.23 4.78 11.16
C THR A 51 1.40 4.12 10.43
N ARG A 52 1.46 4.24 9.11
CA ARG A 52 2.58 3.67 8.34
C ARG A 52 3.92 4.28 8.77
N THR A 53 3.94 5.58 9.08
CA THR A 53 5.12 6.27 9.63
C THR A 53 5.53 5.70 10.98
N GLU A 54 4.59 5.60 11.93
CA GLU A 54 4.88 5.06 13.27
C GLU A 54 5.33 3.60 13.22
N PHE A 55 4.77 2.79 12.31
CA PHE A 55 5.23 1.41 12.12
C PHE A 55 6.68 1.35 11.60
N TYR A 56 7.05 2.23 10.66
CA TYR A 56 8.43 2.34 10.20
C TYR A 56 9.38 2.90 11.27
N ASP A 57 8.91 3.80 12.13
CA ASP A 57 9.66 4.28 13.29
C ASP A 57 9.90 3.14 14.30
N LEU A 58 8.87 2.36 14.64
CA LEU A 58 8.97 1.18 15.51
C LEU A 58 10.02 0.18 14.99
N CYS A 59 9.96 -0.13 13.70
CA CYS A 59 10.93 -1.04 13.08
C CYS A 59 12.35 -0.46 13.03
N GLN A 60 12.49 0.87 12.84
CA GLN A 60 13.77 1.57 12.86
C GLN A 60 14.41 1.54 14.26
N ASP A 61 13.60 1.68 15.31
CA ASP A 61 14.02 1.57 16.71
C ASP A 61 14.45 0.14 17.05
N TRP A 62 13.70 -0.86 16.59
CA TRP A 62 14.12 -2.25 16.69
C TRP A 62 15.47 -2.47 15.98
N ALA A 63 15.62 -1.99 14.75
CA ALA A 63 16.84 -2.15 13.97
C ALA A 63 18.06 -1.48 14.63
N GLN A 64 17.85 -0.35 15.32
CA GLN A 64 18.88 0.32 16.12
C GLN A 64 19.41 -0.58 17.25
N LYS A 65 18.54 -1.34 17.92
CA LYS A 65 18.93 -2.26 19.00
C LYS A 65 19.74 -3.46 18.52
N GLN A 66 19.65 -3.81 17.23
CA GLN A 66 20.42 -4.92 16.63
C GLN A 66 21.85 -4.52 16.21
N GLY A 67 22.23 -3.25 16.38
CA GLY A 67 23.57 -2.74 16.07
C GLY A 67 23.66 -1.96 14.75
N ALA A 68 24.82 -1.31 14.55
CA ALA A 68 25.01 -0.29 13.52
C ALA A 68 24.74 -0.77 12.09
N THR A 69 25.12 -2.01 11.76
CA THR A 69 24.91 -2.58 10.41
C THR A 69 23.43 -2.76 10.10
N ILE A 70 22.65 -3.31 11.03
CA ILE A 70 21.20 -3.53 10.84
C ILE A 70 20.47 -2.19 10.83
N LYS A 71 20.84 -1.26 11.72
CA LYS A 71 20.34 0.12 11.72
C LYS A 71 20.47 0.78 10.33
N LYS A 72 21.66 0.68 9.72
CA LYS A 72 21.93 1.25 8.39
C LYS A 72 21.08 0.58 7.30
N LYS A 73 21.05 -0.75 7.26
CA LYS A 73 20.26 -1.50 6.26
C LYS A 73 18.76 -1.20 6.36
N TYR A 74 18.22 -1.12 7.56
CA TYR A 74 16.82 -0.77 7.75
C TYR A 74 16.52 0.66 7.29
N ARG A 75 17.40 1.61 7.59
CA ARG A 75 17.25 2.99 7.13
C ARG A 75 17.24 3.09 5.60
N GLU A 76 18.14 2.37 4.93
CA GLU A 76 18.17 2.28 3.46
C GLU A 76 16.90 1.67 2.89
N TYR A 77 16.41 0.58 3.50
CA TYR A 77 15.14 -0.06 3.14
C TYR A 77 13.95 0.90 3.29
N ARG A 78 13.82 1.58 4.44
CA ARG A 78 12.74 2.55 4.66
C ARG A 78 12.76 3.67 3.62
N LEU A 79 13.93 4.23 3.32
CA LEU A 79 14.06 5.27 2.29
C LEU A 79 13.71 4.77 0.89
N HIS A 80 13.93 3.48 0.61
CA HIS A 80 13.47 2.86 -0.63
C HIS A 80 11.95 2.76 -0.66
N GLU A 81 11.32 2.25 0.41
CA GLU A 81 9.87 2.12 0.50
C GLU A 81 9.15 3.47 0.38
N GLU A 82 9.61 4.49 1.10
CA GLU A 82 9.02 5.83 1.04
C GLU A 82 9.16 6.46 -0.36
N ARG A 83 10.28 6.21 -1.06
CA ARG A 83 10.44 6.65 -2.45
C ARG A 83 9.55 5.88 -3.41
N TYR A 84 9.43 4.56 -3.23
CA TYR A 84 8.57 3.73 -4.05
C TYR A 84 7.11 4.15 -3.93
N ILE A 85 6.61 4.42 -2.72
CA ILE A 85 5.24 4.90 -2.50
C ILE A 85 4.99 6.21 -3.26
N LYS A 86 5.92 7.17 -3.17
CA LYS A 86 5.83 8.45 -3.89
C LYS A 86 5.90 8.28 -5.40
N GLN A 87 6.83 7.47 -5.90
CA GLN A 87 6.96 7.18 -7.33
C GLN A 87 5.71 6.52 -7.87
N ARG A 88 5.19 5.50 -7.17
CA ARG A 88 3.96 4.81 -7.53
C ARG A 88 2.77 5.75 -7.61
N ASP A 89 2.58 6.61 -6.59
CA ASP A 89 1.51 7.61 -6.60
C ASP A 89 1.62 8.54 -7.81
N GLN A 90 2.81 9.11 -8.05
CA GLN A 90 3.06 10.00 -9.18
C GLN A 90 2.78 9.31 -10.53
N VAL A 91 3.37 8.14 -10.77
CA VAL A 91 3.21 7.38 -12.02
C VAL A 91 1.74 7.05 -12.26
N LEU A 92 0.99 6.65 -11.23
CA LEU A 92 -0.42 6.32 -11.38
C LEU A 92 -1.30 7.55 -11.63
N ARG A 93 -0.98 8.70 -11.02
CA ARG A 93 -1.66 9.96 -11.33
C ARG A 93 -1.41 10.40 -12.76
N ASP A 94 -0.15 10.36 -13.21
CA ASP A 94 0.21 10.73 -14.58
C ASP A 94 -0.51 9.83 -15.60
N ARG A 95 -0.58 8.53 -15.34
CA ARG A 95 -1.36 7.59 -16.17
C ARG A 95 -2.86 7.90 -16.11
N LEU A 96 -3.39 8.19 -14.93
CA LEU A 96 -4.80 8.53 -14.74
C LEU A 96 -5.19 9.82 -15.47
N ASP A 97 -4.33 10.83 -15.47
CA ASP A 97 -4.51 12.09 -16.21
C ASP A 97 -4.71 11.84 -17.71
N GLN A 98 -3.95 10.90 -18.28
CA GLN A 98 -3.95 10.54 -19.71
C GLN A 98 -5.12 9.64 -20.12
N VAL A 99 -5.77 8.95 -19.18
CA VAL A 99 -6.86 8.01 -19.48
C VAL A 99 -8.20 8.73 -19.62
N ASN A 100 -8.95 8.35 -20.65
CA ASN A 100 -10.34 8.72 -20.85
C ASN A 100 -11.25 7.98 -19.86
N GLY A 101 -12.20 8.69 -19.29
CA GLY A 101 -13.20 8.14 -18.38
C GLY A 101 -14.08 9.25 -17.82
N SER A 102 -15.15 8.88 -17.12
CA SER A 102 -15.99 9.84 -16.43
C SER A 102 -15.21 10.55 -15.32
N ASN A 103 -15.53 11.84 -15.10
CA ASN A 103 -14.96 12.61 -14.00
C ASN A 103 -15.21 11.94 -12.64
N ALA A 104 -16.38 11.30 -12.46
CA ALA A 104 -16.70 10.60 -11.23
C ALA A 104 -15.77 9.40 -10.99
N ALA A 105 -15.48 8.61 -12.02
CA ALA A 105 -14.57 7.48 -11.91
C ALA A 105 -13.12 7.92 -11.67
N LYS A 106 -12.66 8.97 -12.36
CA LYS A 106 -11.32 9.54 -12.13
C LYS A 106 -11.18 10.12 -10.72
N ASN A 107 -12.16 10.88 -10.24
CA ASN A 107 -12.15 11.46 -8.89
C ASN A 107 -12.06 10.38 -7.81
N TYR A 108 -12.86 9.32 -7.92
CA TYR A 108 -12.76 8.17 -7.01
C TYR A 108 -11.35 7.57 -6.97
N LEU A 109 -10.70 7.45 -8.13
CA LEU A 109 -9.33 6.92 -8.21
C LEU A 109 -8.28 7.88 -7.64
N TYR A 110 -8.42 9.20 -7.84
CA TYR A 110 -7.53 10.16 -7.18
C TYR A 110 -7.67 10.11 -5.66
N GLU A 111 -8.90 10.05 -5.13
CA GLU A 111 -9.13 9.90 -3.70
C GLU A 111 -8.54 8.59 -3.17
N LEU A 112 -8.62 7.51 -3.94
CA LEU A 112 -8.03 6.22 -3.57
C LEU A 112 -6.49 6.31 -3.53
N LEU A 113 -5.88 7.02 -4.48
CA LEU A 113 -4.44 7.27 -4.51
C LEU A 113 -4.00 8.16 -3.34
N ASP A 114 -4.77 9.21 -3.01
CA ASP A 114 -4.53 10.03 -1.81
C ASP A 114 -4.54 9.16 -0.54
N LEU A 115 -5.50 8.25 -0.44
CA LEU A 115 -5.63 7.34 0.70
C LEU A 115 -4.48 6.32 0.77
N GLN A 116 -4.06 5.75 -0.36
CA GLN A 116 -2.96 4.77 -0.44
C GLN A 116 -1.58 5.39 -0.13
N SER A 117 -1.35 6.63 -0.57
CA SER A 117 -0.09 7.36 -0.39
C SER A 117 0.04 8.02 0.99
N ASN A 118 -1.06 8.13 1.75
CA ASN A 118 -1.06 8.75 3.07
C ASN A 118 -0.29 7.90 4.11
N MET A 119 0.86 8.45 4.54
CA MET A 119 1.75 7.84 5.52
C MET A 119 1.31 8.03 6.98
N SER A 120 0.30 8.86 7.20
CA SER A 120 -0.12 9.37 8.51
C SER A 120 -1.47 8.81 8.97
N ILE A 121 -1.98 7.77 8.30
CA ILE A 121 -3.17 7.03 8.70
C ILE A 121 -2.83 5.60 9.07
N THR A 122 -3.63 5.02 9.97
CA THR A 122 -3.52 3.61 10.35
C THR A 122 -4.16 2.72 9.28
N LEU A 123 -3.83 1.43 9.27
CA LEU A 123 -4.50 0.46 8.41
C LEU A 123 -6.02 0.45 8.65
N LYS A 124 -6.45 0.50 9.91
CA LYS A 124 -7.88 0.54 10.24
C LYS A 124 -8.58 1.76 9.65
N VAL A 125 -7.93 2.93 9.69
CA VAL A 125 -8.48 4.15 9.09
C VAL A 125 -8.52 4.02 7.56
N TYR A 126 -7.47 3.46 6.95
CA TYR A 126 -7.46 3.16 5.51
C TYR A 126 -8.65 2.28 5.11
N GLU A 127 -8.81 1.12 5.75
CA GLU A 127 -9.87 0.15 5.44
C GLU A 127 -11.26 0.77 5.61
N THR A 128 -11.47 1.54 6.68
CA THR A 128 -12.75 2.22 6.94
C THR A 128 -13.06 3.25 5.86
N ARG A 129 -12.08 4.11 5.51
CA ARG A 129 -12.27 5.16 4.50
C ARG A 129 -12.49 4.59 3.12
N GLU A 130 -11.74 3.55 2.76
CA GLU A 130 -11.90 2.89 1.48
C GLU A 130 -13.27 2.20 1.37
N GLU A 131 -13.74 1.56 2.45
CA GLU A 131 -15.09 1.01 2.52
C GLU A 131 -16.18 2.08 2.39
N GLU A 132 -16.03 3.23 3.07
CA GLU A 132 -16.93 4.38 2.93
C GLU A 132 -16.99 4.84 1.48
N MET A 133 -15.83 5.05 0.83
CA MET A 133 -15.74 5.49 -0.56
C MET A 133 -16.48 4.53 -1.51
N ARG A 134 -16.42 3.21 -1.28
CA ARG A 134 -17.18 2.23 -2.07
C ARG A 134 -18.68 2.32 -1.86
N HIS A 135 -19.13 2.57 -0.64
CA HIS A 135 -20.56 2.61 -0.34
C HIS A 135 -21.24 3.88 -0.84
N TYR A 136 -20.51 5.00 -0.93
CA TYR A 136 -21.08 6.28 -1.38
C TYR A 136 -21.09 6.48 -2.89
N ILE A 137 -20.43 5.61 -3.65
CA ILE A 137 -20.35 5.74 -5.10
C ILE A 137 -21.35 4.83 -5.82
N LEU A 138 -21.83 5.27 -6.99
CA LEU A 138 -22.69 4.43 -7.83
C LEU A 138 -21.93 3.23 -8.37
N ASP A 139 -22.59 2.06 -8.41
CA ASP A 139 -22.02 0.81 -8.96
C ASP A 139 -21.45 0.98 -10.37
N THR A 140 -22.10 1.79 -11.21
CA THR A 140 -21.63 2.06 -12.58
C THR A 140 -20.31 2.81 -12.60
N VAL A 141 -20.13 3.77 -11.70
CA VAL A 141 -18.89 4.52 -11.55
C VAL A 141 -17.80 3.64 -10.97
N LEU A 142 -18.12 2.79 -9.98
CA LEU A 142 -17.15 1.83 -9.42
C LEU A 142 -16.67 0.82 -10.48
N GLN A 143 -17.57 0.32 -11.33
CA GLN A 143 -17.21 -0.56 -12.44
C GLN A 143 -16.29 0.13 -13.46
N GLU A 144 -16.55 1.40 -13.76
CA GLU A 144 -15.69 2.18 -14.65
C GLU A 144 -14.32 2.45 -14.01
N ALA A 145 -14.29 2.92 -12.76
CA ALA A 145 -13.06 3.13 -12.00
C ALA A 145 -12.22 1.85 -11.95
N THR A 146 -12.86 0.69 -11.77
CA THR A 146 -12.18 -0.60 -11.82
C THR A 146 -11.54 -0.86 -13.18
N LYS A 147 -12.23 -0.59 -14.29
CA LYS A 147 -11.65 -0.74 -15.63
C LYS A 147 -10.46 0.19 -15.83
N ILE A 148 -10.61 1.46 -15.47
CA ILE A 148 -9.54 2.46 -15.56
C ILE A 148 -8.33 1.99 -14.74
N TRP A 149 -8.52 1.59 -13.48
CA TRP A 149 -7.42 1.14 -12.62
C TRP A 149 -6.61 0.00 -13.22
N ASN A 150 -7.27 -1.00 -13.82
CA ASN A 150 -6.56 -2.10 -14.47
C ASN A 150 -5.77 -1.64 -15.70
N LEU A 151 -6.22 -0.59 -16.40
CA LEU A 151 -5.48 0.02 -17.51
C LEU A 151 -4.28 0.84 -17.03
N LEU A 152 -4.31 1.38 -15.80
CA LEU A 152 -3.18 2.11 -15.23
C LEU A 152 -1.99 1.19 -14.90
N ASP A 153 -2.21 -0.12 -14.88
CA ASP A 153 -1.21 -1.14 -14.55
C ASP A 153 -0.47 -0.87 -13.22
N PRO A 154 -1.19 -0.94 -12.08
CA PRO A 154 -0.64 -0.62 -10.75
C PRO A 154 0.44 -1.58 -10.26
N ALA A 155 0.65 -2.70 -10.96
CA ALA A 155 1.66 -3.71 -10.64
C ALA A 155 3.05 -3.33 -11.20
N HIS A 156 3.10 -2.59 -12.30
CA HIS A 156 4.32 -2.25 -13.03
C HIS A 156 4.59 -0.74 -12.94
N ILE A 157 5.43 -0.38 -11.97
CA ILE A 157 5.87 0.99 -11.72
C ILE A 157 7.30 1.10 -12.23
N ASP A 158 7.39 1.44 -13.52
CA ASP A 158 8.63 1.59 -14.27
C ASP A 158 9.19 3.02 -14.14
#